data_AF-A0A946S0I8-F1
#
_entry.id   AF-A0A946S0I8-F1
#
_cell.length_a   1.000
_cell.length_b   1.000
_cell.length_c   1.000
_cell.angle_alpha   90.00
_cell.angle_beta   90.00
_cell.angle_gamma   90.00
#
_symmetry.space_group_name_H-M   'P 1'
#
loop_
_entity.id
_entity.type
_entity.pdbx_description
1 polymer ?
#
loop_
_entity_poly.entity_id
_entity_poly.type
_entity_poly.pdbx_seq_one_letter_code
_entity_poly.pdbx_strand_id
1 'polypeptide(L)'
;MDGNNARICKYLDTQTDFELLTHTPGFGTGSAGLLKYPTGIAMAKGFPHIIATELYTENTGVVMFINDLVIYIEDVDNEMIDPSIAETSTIEYMLSEYTVDHAVEIFDSQKLLVRTLIDVAGPVISGKQSVVWDGRSDQGQILPEGAYTVQISGQDPYNVPGAKDIYTTTVGKIKIEIRPQTVYITENTQWDETHIIYRDLVINPDVTLTLASGTTLDCRKNSSITVLGTLLSNGTEEYPNFIGKVFGYIGPAYAPPDNEYWQGIKILSTTPNSSHLNYTLISGGQTGLYVSHTSSMPTQIELNNVTIKHCEFGLYRQNAFGMDCNSVRIDECETRIYPTKQNR
;
A
#
# COMPACT_ATOMS: atom_id res chain seq x y z
N MET A 1 15.82 -11.75 -37.43
CA MET A 1 15.91 -12.92 -36.54
C MET A 1 14.51 -13.13 -36.02
N ASP A 2 13.96 -14.26 -36.45
CA ASP A 2 12.55 -14.57 -36.53
C ASP A 2 11.91 -14.78 -35.16
N GLY A 3 10.63 -14.45 -35.04
CA GLY A 3 9.86 -14.65 -33.83
C GLY A 3 8.35 -14.71 -34.04
N ASN A 4 7.88 -15.09 -35.24
CA ASN A 4 6.50 -15.55 -35.43
C ASN A 4 6.35 -16.92 -34.76
N ASN A 5 6.02 -16.94 -33.47
CA ASN A 5 5.59 -18.17 -32.81
C ASN A 5 4.06 -18.31 -32.90
N ALA A 6 3.55 -18.41 -34.13
CA ALA A 6 2.33 -19.18 -34.33
C ALA A 6 2.70 -20.64 -34.03
N ARG A 7 2.23 -21.16 -32.90
CA ARG A 7 2.48 -22.55 -32.50
C ARG A 7 1.51 -23.43 -33.29
N ILE A 8 1.97 -23.93 -34.44
CA ILE A 8 1.21 -24.82 -35.31
C ILE A 8 1.31 -26.25 -34.75
N CYS A 9 0.22 -26.79 -34.22
CA CYS A 9 0.10 -28.23 -34.00
C CYS A 9 -0.30 -28.90 -35.32
N LYS A 10 0.37 -30.00 -35.68
CA LYS A 10 0.02 -30.82 -36.84
C LYS A 10 -0.88 -31.97 -36.39
N TYR A 11 -2.02 -32.13 -37.03
CA TYR A 11 -2.89 -33.30 -36.83
C TYR A 11 -2.18 -34.55 -37.38
N LEU A 12 -1.96 -35.55 -36.54
CA LEU A 12 -1.58 -36.89 -36.99
C LEU A 12 -2.86 -37.72 -37.00
N ASP A 13 -3.21 -38.18 -38.20
CA ASP A 13 -4.46 -38.88 -38.46
C ASP A 13 -4.55 -40.15 -37.60
N THR A 14 -5.67 -40.27 -36.89
CA THR A 14 -6.10 -41.38 -35.99
C THR A 14 -5.54 -41.39 -34.55
N GLN A 15 -6.43 -41.01 -33.62
CA GLN A 15 -6.41 -41.13 -32.14
C GLN A 15 -5.74 -40.01 -31.32
N THR A 16 -6.60 -39.14 -30.74
CA THR A 16 -6.58 -38.51 -29.40
C THR A 16 -5.29 -38.02 -28.73
N ASP A 17 -4.17 -37.93 -29.43
CA ASP A 17 -2.90 -37.47 -28.87
C ASP A 17 -2.44 -36.17 -29.57
N PHE A 18 -2.07 -35.17 -28.76
CA PHE A 18 -1.44 -33.93 -29.22
C PHE A 18 0.07 -33.98 -28.90
N GLU A 19 0.91 -33.67 -29.88
CA GLU A 19 2.35 -33.49 -29.68
C GLU A 19 2.70 -32.01 -29.84
N LEU A 20 3.22 -31.39 -28.77
CA LEU A 20 3.68 -30.00 -28.80
C LEU A 20 5.05 -29.96 -29.49
N LEU A 21 5.07 -29.56 -30.77
CA LEU A 21 6.32 -29.38 -31.51
C LEU A 21 7.00 -28.07 -31.08
N THR A 22 7.90 -28.13 -30.09
CA THR A 22 8.87 -27.06 -29.87
C THR A 22 9.99 -27.19 -30.89
N HIS A 23 9.96 -26.43 -31.98
CA HIS A 23 11.12 -26.33 -32.87
C HIS A 23 11.98 -25.13 -32.51
N THR A 24 12.86 -25.30 -31.53
CA THR A 24 14.09 -24.49 -31.41
C THR A 24 15.26 -25.36 -31.84
N PRO A 25 16.02 -25.03 -32.91
CA PRO A 25 17.24 -25.75 -33.20
C PRO A 25 18.27 -25.43 -32.10
N GLY A 26 18.55 -26.40 -31.21
CA GLY A 26 19.69 -26.33 -30.28
C GLY A 26 19.47 -26.71 -28.82
N PHE A 27 18.24 -26.99 -28.37
CA PHE A 27 18.00 -27.48 -27.01
C PHE A 27 17.32 -28.85 -27.02
N GLY A 28 17.87 -29.78 -26.23
CA GLY A 28 17.50 -31.19 -26.22
C GLY A 28 16.03 -31.48 -25.90
N THR A 29 15.58 -32.65 -26.35
CA THR A 29 14.24 -33.19 -26.20
C THR A 29 13.84 -33.32 -24.72
N GLY A 30 13.04 -32.38 -24.23
CA GLY A 30 12.25 -32.55 -23.00
C GLY A 30 10.90 -33.14 -23.36
N SER A 31 10.57 -34.30 -22.78
CA SER A 31 9.31 -35.01 -23.04
C SER A 31 8.10 -34.15 -22.65
N ALA A 32 7.23 -33.84 -23.60
CA ALA A 32 5.95 -33.18 -23.34
C ALA A 32 5.00 -34.15 -22.62
N GLY A 33 4.39 -33.71 -21.52
CA GLY A 33 3.37 -34.48 -20.81
C GLY A 33 2.09 -34.58 -21.63
N LEU A 34 1.55 -35.81 -21.75
CA LEU A 34 0.26 -36.11 -22.39
C LEU A 34 -0.88 -35.33 -21.70
N LEU A 35 -1.58 -34.46 -22.43
CA LEU A 35 -2.87 -33.92 -22.00
C LEU A 35 -3.94 -34.99 -22.22
N LYS A 36 -4.50 -35.54 -21.13
CA LYS A 36 -5.67 -36.43 -21.17
C LYS A 36 -6.87 -35.76 -20.50
N TYR A 37 -7.95 -35.68 -21.28
CA TYR A 37 -9.35 -35.34 -20.98
C TYR A 37 -9.82 -33.88 -21.14
N PRO A 38 -11.08 -33.71 -21.63
CA PRO A 38 -11.64 -32.43 -22.04
C PRO A 38 -12.27 -31.73 -20.83
N THR A 39 -12.23 -30.40 -20.81
CA THR A 39 -12.64 -29.53 -19.69
C THR A 39 -11.64 -29.48 -18.53
N GLY A 40 -10.53 -28.79 -18.74
CA GLY A 40 -9.61 -28.48 -17.65
C GLY A 40 -8.50 -27.51 -18.06
N ILE A 41 -8.24 -26.52 -17.19
CA ILE A 41 -7.08 -25.62 -17.23
C ILE A 41 -5.82 -26.49 -17.12
N ALA A 42 -4.91 -26.44 -18.09
CA ALA A 42 -3.62 -27.11 -18.01
C ALA A 42 -2.53 -26.12 -17.61
N MET A 43 -2.03 -26.24 -16.38
CA MET A 43 -0.85 -25.51 -15.92
C MET A 43 0.41 -26.31 -16.26
N ALA A 44 1.23 -25.82 -17.21
CA ALA A 44 2.54 -26.39 -17.47
C ALA A 44 3.53 -25.94 -16.38
N LYS A 45 4.20 -26.87 -15.72
CA LYS A 45 5.19 -26.58 -14.67
C LYS A 45 6.36 -25.78 -15.27
N GLY A 46 6.39 -24.47 -15.01
CA GLY A 46 7.37 -23.52 -15.54
C GLY A 46 6.78 -22.40 -16.42
N PHE A 47 5.49 -22.47 -16.78
CA PHE A 47 4.78 -21.40 -17.51
C PHE A 47 3.41 -21.17 -16.85
N PRO A 48 3.29 -20.24 -15.90
CA PRO A 48 2.08 -20.11 -15.08
C PRO A 48 0.84 -19.54 -15.82
N HIS A 49 0.93 -19.11 -17.08
CA HIS A 49 -0.14 -18.34 -17.73
C HIS A 49 -0.37 -18.71 -19.21
N ILE A 50 -0.75 -19.96 -19.50
CA ILE A 50 -1.35 -20.31 -20.80
C ILE A 50 -2.84 -20.58 -20.56
N ILE A 51 -3.70 -19.70 -21.09
CA ILE A 51 -5.15 -19.93 -21.19
C ILE A 51 -5.40 -20.25 -22.67
N ALA A 52 -5.82 -21.48 -22.95
CA ALA A 52 -6.17 -21.90 -24.31
C ALA A 52 -7.69 -22.05 -24.41
N THR A 53 -8.33 -21.24 -25.24
CA THR A 53 -9.74 -21.35 -25.58
C THR A 53 -9.84 -21.90 -27.01
N GLU A 54 -10.39 -23.11 -27.19
CA GLU A 54 -10.51 -23.75 -28.52
C GLU A 54 -11.70 -23.19 -29.31
N LEU A 55 -11.49 -22.87 -30.59
CA LEU A 55 -12.54 -22.55 -31.55
C LEU A 55 -12.53 -23.58 -32.69
N TYR A 56 -13.61 -24.34 -32.86
CA TYR A 56 -13.78 -25.29 -33.97
C TYR A 56 -14.25 -24.56 -35.23
N THR A 57 -13.48 -24.62 -36.32
CA THR A 57 -14.01 -24.33 -37.66
C THR A 57 -14.20 -25.65 -38.41
N GLU A 58 -15.46 -26.05 -38.60
CA GLU A 58 -15.89 -27.40 -39.02
C GLU A 58 -15.32 -27.91 -40.36
N ASN A 59 -14.53 -27.15 -41.12
CA ASN A 59 -14.14 -27.54 -42.50
C ASN A 59 -12.68 -27.33 -42.91
N THR A 60 -11.75 -27.08 -41.98
CA THR A 60 -10.32 -26.90 -42.35
C THR A 60 -9.32 -27.70 -41.51
N GLY A 61 -9.73 -28.34 -40.42
CA GLY A 61 -8.82 -29.11 -39.55
C GLY A 61 -7.75 -28.25 -38.85
N VAL A 62 -7.92 -26.92 -38.82
CA VAL A 62 -7.03 -25.98 -38.15
C VAL A 62 -7.60 -25.72 -36.76
N VAL A 63 -6.88 -26.13 -35.71
CA VAL A 63 -7.12 -25.67 -34.33
C VAL A 63 -6.38 -24.34 -34.17
N MET A 64 -7.14 -23.25 -34.07
CA MET A 64 -6.60 -21.92 -33.77
C MET A 64 -6.65 -21.74 -32.25
N PHE A 65 -5.49 -21.61 -31.62
CA PHE A 65 -5.42 -21.08 -30.26
C PHE A 65 -5.60 -19.57 -30.37
N ILE A 66 -6.79 -19.08 -30.03
CA ILE A 66 -6.95 -17.66 -29.72
C ILE A 66 -6.45 -17.56 -28.28
N ASN A 67 -5.23 -17.08 -28.11
CA ASN A 67 -4.88 -16.52 -26.82
C ASN A 67 -5.69 -15.23 -26.74
N ASP A 68 -6.54 -15.09 -25.73
CA ASP A 68 -7.15 -13.80 -25.44
C ASP A 68 -6.08 -12.94 -24.75
N LEU A 69 -6.04 -11.64 -25.08
CA LEU A 69 -5.20 -10.69 -24.37
C LEU A 69 -5.51 -10.68 -22.87
N VAL A 70 -4.50 -10.99 -22.05
CA VAL A 70 -4.53 -10.90 -20.58
C VAL A 70 -3.56 -9.82 -20.13
N ILE A 71 -4.06 -8.95 -19.25
CA ILE A 71 -3.28 -7.91 -18.58
C ILE A 71 -3.21 -8.26 -17.09
N TYR A 72 -2.00 -8.41 -16.56
CA TYR A 72 -1.79 -8.72 -15.15
C TYR A 72 -0.97 -7.59 -14.51
N ILE A 73 -1.47 -7.01 -13.42
CA ILE A 73 -0.67 -6.07 -12.61
C ILE A 73 0.31 -6.92 -11.80
N GLU A 74 1.61 -6.70 -12.03
CA GLU A 74 2.67 -7.41 -11.32
C GLU A 74 2.92 -6.81 -9.94
N ASP A 75 3.09 -5.48 -9.89
CA ASP A 75 3.45 -4.76 -8.68
C ASP A 75 3.04 -3.29 -8.77
N VAL A 76 2.86 -2.69 -7.60
CA VAL A 76 2.66 -1.24 -7.44
C VAL A 76 3.52 -0.79 -6.28
N ASP A 77 4.58 -0.04 -6.59
CA ASP A 77 5.59 0.37 -5.60
C ASP A 77 4.97 1.18 -4.45
N ASN A 78 3.99 2.03 -4.76
CA ASN A 78 3.30 2.82 -3.75
C ASN A 78 1.80 2.98 -4.02
N GLU A 79 0.96 2.43 -3.15
CA GLU A 79 -0.49 2.58 -3.21
C GLU A 79 -1.00 3.88 -2.56
N MET A 80 -0.12 4.69 -1.97
CA MET A 80 -0.47 5.99 -1.41
C MET A 80 0.59 7.05 -1.65
N ILE A 81 0.24 8.11 -2.37
CA ILE A 81 1.17 9.17 -2.75
C ILE A 81 0.74 10.51 -2.19
N ASP A 82 1.72 11.35 -1.84
CA ASP A 82 1.54 12.78 -1.59
C ASP A 82 2.13 13.61 -2.75
N PRO A 83 1.28 14.06 -3.70
CA PRO A 83 1.70 14.84 -4.85
C PRO A 83 2.33 16.18 -4.47
N SER A 84 2.04 16.72 -3.29
CA SER A 84 2.55 18.03 -2.84
C SER A 84 4.05 18.02 -2.58
N ILE A 85 4.61 16.85 -2.30
CA ILE A 85 6.04 16.60 -2.08
C ILE A 85 6.69 15.80 -3.22
N ALA A 86 6.01 15.71 -4.37
CA ALA A 86 6.46 15.01 -5.57
C ALA A 86 6.68 13.48 -5.39
N GLU A 87 5.90 12.84 -4.51
CA GLU A 87 5.82 11.38 -4.51
C GLU A 87 5.13 10.87 -5.79
N THR A 88 5.54 9.67 -6.18
CA THR A 88 5.02 8.97 -7.35
C THR A 88 4.73 7.51 -7.02
N SER A 89 3.85 6.91 -7.81
CA SER A 89 3.56 5.48 -7.80
C SER A 89 4.00 4.89 -9.14
N THR A 90 4.80 3.83 -9.10
CA THR A 90 5.17 3.04 -10.28
C THR A 90 4.23 1.85 -10.36
N ILE A 91 3.52 1.71 -11.49
CA ILE A 91 2.65 0.59 -11.78
C ILE A 91 3.36 -0.33 -12.78
N GLU A 92 3.63 -1.56 -12.37
CA GLU A 92 4.24 -2.61 -13.20
C GLU A 92 3.18 -3.62 -13.63
N TYR A 93 3.13 -3.95 -14.92
CA TYR A 93 2.14 -4.88 -15.47
C TYR A 93 2.70 -5.69 -16.63
N MET A 94 2.03 -6.80 -16.93
CA MET A 94 2.38 -7.75 -17.99
C MET A 94 1.28 -7.77 -19.05
N LEU A 95 1.68 -7.68 -20.31
CA LEU A 95 0.86 -8.00 -21.47
C LEU A 95 1.16 -9.43 -21.93
N SER A 96 0.16 -10.32 -21.97
CA SER A 96 0.36 -11.72 -22.41
C SER A 96 0.75 -11.84 -23.89
N GLU A 97 0.29 -10.88 -24.70
CA GLU A 97 0.57 -10.78 -26.13
C GLU A 97 0.69 -9.30 -26.56
N TYR A 98 0.93 -9.07 -27.85
CA TYR A 98 0.98 -7.70 -28.35
C TYR A 98 -0.44 -7.16 -28.51
N THR A 99 -0.63 -5.87 -28.29
CA THR A 99 -1.92 -5.20 -28.50
C THR A 99 -1.92 -4.42 -29.81
N VAL A 100 -3.08 -3.97 -30.30
CA VAL A 100 -3.15 -3.00 -31.43
C VAL A 100 -3.37 -1.56 -30.98
N ASP A 101 -3.91 -1.39 -29.77
CA ASP A 101 -3.94 -0.15 -29.01
C ASP A 101 -3.58 -0.45 -27.54
N HIS A 102 -3.18 0.57 -26.79
CA HIS A 102 -2.87 0.41 -25.37
C HIS A 102 -3.09 1.71 -24.62
N ALA A 103 -3.83 1.64 -23.51
CA ALA A 103 -4.10 2.79 -22.67
C ALA A 103 -3.95 2.47 -21.18
N VAL A 104 -3.44 3.45 -20.44
CA VAL A 104 -3.43 3.48 -18.97
C VAL A 104 -4.07 4.77 -18.51
N GLU A 105 -5.14 4.64 -17.75
CA GLU A 105 -6.04 5.72 -17.39
C GLU A 105 -6.29 5.73 -15.87
N ILE A 106 -6.55 6.91 -15.32
CA ILE A 106 -6.85 7.10 -13.90
C ILE A 106 -8.26 7.64 -13.75
N PHE A 107 -9.03 6.99 -12.89
CA PHE A 107 -10.41 7.33 -12.59
C PHE A 107 -10.58 7.74 -11.13
N ASP A 108 -11.42 8.73 -10.86
CA ASP A 108 -11.82 9.10 -9.50
C ASP A 108 -12.86 8.13 -8.90
N SER A 109 -13.31 8.41 -7.68
CA SER A 109 -14.31 7.59 -6.97
C SER A 109 -15.69 7.54 -7.66
N GLN A 110 -15.98 8.53 -8.51
CA GLN A 110 -17.17 8.67 -9.33
C GLN A 110 -17.01 8.00 -10.70
N LYS A 111 -15.86 7.37 -10.96
CA LYS A 111 -15.47 6.74 -12.24
C LYS A 111 -15.32 7.74 -13.39
N LEU A 112 -15.00 8.99 -13.10
CA LEU A 112 -14.65 9.98 -14.12
C LEU A 112 -13.15 9.85 -14.44
N LEU A 113 -12.82 9.89 -15.73
CA LEU A 113 -11.44 9.93 -16.21
C LEU A 113 -10.81 11.27 -15.80
N VAL A 114 -9.72 11.22 -15.03
CA VAL A 114 -9.03 12.41 -14.51
C VAL A 114 -7.60 12.55 -15.01
N ARG A 115 -7.02 11.46 -15.55
CA ARG A 115 -5.68 11.46 -16.14
C ARG A 115 -5.54 10.32 -17.16
N THR A 116 -4.86 10.59 -18.26
CA THR A 116 -4.35 9.58 -19.18
C THR A 116 -2.82 9.52 -19.06
N LEU A 117 -2.29 8.36 -18.71
CA LEU A 117 -0.84 8.13 -18.58
C LEU A 117 -0.24 7.55 -19.85
N ILE A 118 -0.97 6.66 -20.50
CA ILE A 118 -0.62 6.09 -21.81
C ILE A 118 -1.88 6.13 -22.68
N ASP A 119 -1.71 6.58 -23.92
CA ASP A 119 -2.69 6.50 -25.00
C ASP A 119 -1.93 6.34 -26.31
N VAL A 120 -1.69 5.08 -26.70
CA VAL A 120 -0.90 4.76 -27.89
C VAL A 120 -1.80 4.06 -28.90
N ALA A 121 -1.97 4.70 -30.05
CA ALA A 121 -2.52 4.09 -31.25
C ALA A 121 -1.39 3.35 -32.00
N GLY A 122 -1.28 2.05 -31.80
CA GLY A 122 -0.27 1.22 -32.44
C GLY A 122 0.18 0.05 -31.56
N PRO A 123 0.90 -0.93 -32.16
CA PRO A 123 1.15 -2.17 -31.48
C PRO A 123 2.14 -2.02 -30.32
N VAL A 124 1.74 -2.46 -29.14
CA VAL A 124 2.61 -2.60 -27.97
C VAL A 124 3.02 -4.06 -27.84
N ILE A 125 4.31 -4.33 -27.74
CA ILE A 125 4.84 -5.69 -27.63
C ILE A 125 4.42 -6.35 -26.32
N SER A 126 4.32 -7.69 -26.33
CA SER A 126 4.07 -8.48 -25.14
C SER A 126 5.21 -8.37 -24.11
N GLY A 127 4.90 -8.71 -22.86
CA GLY A 127 5.86 -8.72 -21.76
C GLY A 127 5.65 -7.58 -20.75
N LYS A 128 6.69 -7.35 -19.94
CA LYS A 128 6.67 -6.39 -18.83
C LYS A 128 6.58 -4.96 -19.36
N GLN A 129 5.71 -4.19 -18.74
CA GLN A 129 5.47 -2.78 -18.99
C GLN A 129 5.46 -2.04 -17.65
N SER A 130 5.77 -0.75 -17.67
CA SER A 130 5.70 0.10 -16.49
C SER A 130 5.27 1.51 -16.83
N VAL A 131 4.62 2.16 -15.87
CA VAL A 131 4.16 3.55 -15.98
C VAL A 131 4.17 4.20 -14.60
N VAL A 132 4.43 5.50 -14.56
CA VAL A 132 4.51 6.27 -13.31
C VAL A 132 3.36 7.27 -13.25
N TRP A 133 2.73 7.35 -12.08
CA TRP A 133 1.75 8.38 -11.76
C TRP A 133 2.20 9.24 -10.57
N ASP A 134 2.01 10.55 -10.69
CA ASP A 134 2.43 11.58 -9.73
C ASP A 134 1.24 12.25 -9.00
N GLY A 135 0.04 11.66 -9.11
CA GLY A 135 -1.19 12.18 -8.50
C GLY A 135 -1.73 13.46 -9.14
N ARG A 136 -1.32 13.78 -10.39
CA ARG A 136 -1.82 14.95 -11.11
C ARG A 136 -2.77 14.56 -12.25
N SER A 137 -3.61 15.53 -12.63
CA SER A 137 -4.47 15.48 -13.82
C SER A 137 -3.69 15.77 -15.11
N ASP A 138 -4.32 15.65 -16.28
CA ASP A 138 -3.69 16.01 -17.57
C ASP A 138 -3.29 17.49 -17.66
N GLN A 139 -3.94 18.35 -16.88
CA GLN A 139 -3.62 19.78 -16.78
C GLN A 139 -2.48 20.08 -15.78
N GLY A 140 -1.81 19.03 -15.27
CA GLY A 140 -0.73 19.14 -14.29
C GLY A 140 -1.16 19.58 -12.89
N GLN A 141 -2.47 19.67 -12.63
CA GLN A 141 -3.00 20.04 -11.31
C GLN A 141 -2.98 18.82 -10.37
N ILE A 142 -2.60 19.05 -9.10
CA ILE A 142 -2.74 18.04 -8.05
C ILE A 142 -4.22 17.67 -7.93
N LEU A 143 -4.50 16.38 -7.98
CA LEU A 143 -5.85 15.87 -7.80
C LEU A 143 -6.23 15.89 -6.30
N PRO A 144 -7.51 16.07 -5.96
CA PRO A 144 -7.98 16.08 -4.57
C PRO A 144 -7.62 14.80 -3.81
N GLU A 145 -7.56 14.90 -2.48
CA GLU A 145 -7.40 13.73 -1.63
C GLU A 145 -8.51 12.70 -1.88
N GLY A 146 -8.13 11.42 -1.89
CA GLY A 146 -9.07 10.33 -2.07
C GLY A 146 -8.53 9.16 -2.87
N ALA A 147 -9.40 8.18 -3.07
CA ALA A 147 -9.12 6.96 -3.79
C ALA A 147 -9.27 7.15 -5.30
N TYR A 148 -8.26 6.74 -6.06
CA TYR A 148 -8.26 6.70 -7.51
C TYR A 148 -8.03 5.28 -8.01
N THR A 149 -8.63 4.94 -9.14
CA THR A 149 -8.48 3.64 -9.80
C THR A 149 -7.60 3.80 -11.03
N VAL A 150 -6.48 3.10 -11.08
CA VAL A 150 -5.74 2.90 -12.34
C VAL A 150 -6.46 1.81 -13.12
N GLN A 151 -6.71 2.04 -14.40
CA GLN A 151 -7.27 1.06 -15.32
C GLN A 151 -6.37 0.95 -16.54
N ILE A 152 -5.99 -0.28 -16.86
CA ILE A 152 -5.14 -0.64 -17.99
C ILE A 152 -6.00 -1.36 -19.02
N SER A 153 -5.89 -0.98 -20.29
CA SER A 153 -6.65 -1.58 -21.39
C SER A 153 -5.80 -1.72 -22.64
N GLY A 154 -6.12 -2.72 -23.46
CA GLY A 154 -5.55 -2.90 -24.78
C GLY A 154 -6.47 -3.78 -25.63
N GLN A 155 -6.38 -3.63 -26.95
CA GLN A 155 -7.17 -4.37 -27.92
C GLN A 155 -6.36 -5.54 -28.46
N ASP A 156 -7.03 -6.70 -28.47
CA ASP A 156 -6.52 -7.93 -29.06
C ASP A 156 -6.39 -7.82 -30.60
N PRO A 157 -5.22 -8.14 -31.18
CA PRO A 157 -4.98 -8.09 -32.62
C PRO A 157 -5.77 -9.11 -33.45
N TYR A 158 -6.27 -10.20 -32.87
CA TYR A 158 -6.95 -11.30 -33.57
C TYR A 158 -8.47 -11.24 -33.49
N ASN A 159 -9.02 -10.08 -33.14
CA ASN A 159 -10.45 -9.83 -33.10
C ASN A 159 -11.08 -9.88 -34.51
N VAL A 160 -11.54 -11.06 -34.95
CA VAL A 160 -12.25 -11.25 -36.22
C VAL A 160 -13.67 -10.65 -36.13
N PRO A 161 -14.07 -9.71 -37.01
CA PRO A 161 -15.42 -9.18 -37.05
C PRO A 161 -16.44 -10.31 -37.29
N GLY A 162 -17.20 -10.68 -36.26
CA GLY A 162 -18.20 -11.75 -36.32
C GLY A 162 -18.20 -12.70 -35.12
N ALA A 163 -17.12 -12.74 -34.33
CA ALA A 163 -17.13 -13.33 -32.99
C ALA A 163 -17.78 -12.33 -32.04
N LYS A 164 -19.03 -12.60 -31.68
CA LYS A 164 -19.85 -11.73 -30.86
C LYS A 164 -19.35 -11.77 -29.40
N ASP A 165 -18.95 -10.61 -28.89
CA ASP A 165 -18.90 -10.23 -27.47
C ASP A 165 -17.96 -11.02 -26.54
N ILE A 166 -16.63 -10.81 -26.63
CA ILE A 166 -15.77 -10.78 -25.43
C ILE A 166 -14.68 -9.72 -25.65
N TYR A 167 -15.01 -8.44 -25.43
CA TYR A 167 -13.98 -7.49 -24.99
C TYR A 167 -13.63 -7.90 -23.56
N THR A 168 -12.69 -8.82 -23.37
CA THR A 168 -12.04 -8.91 -22.08
C THR A 168 -11.12 -7.72 -22.00
N THR A 169 -11.69 -6.55 -21.69
CA THR A 169 -10.93 -5.55 -20.97
C THR A 169 -10.50 -6.25 -19.69
N THR A 170 -9.30 -6.82 -19.70
CA THR A 170 -8.70 -7.33 -18.47
C THR A 170 -8.31 -6.08 -17.69
N VAL A 171 -9.24 -5.58 -16.89
CA VAL A 171 -8.98 -4.39 -16.08
C VAL A 171 -8.16 -4.85 -14.88
N GLY A 172 -6.85 -4.65 -14.96
CA GLY A 172 -6.06 -4.44 -13.75
C GLY A 172 -6.59 -3.17 -13.09
N LYS A 173 -7.25 -3.29 -11.94
CA LYS A 173 -7.62 -2.16 -11.09
C LYS A 173 -6.76 -2.17 -9.86
N ILE A 174 -5.94 -1.13 -9.69
CA ILE A 174 -5.32 -0.83 -8.41
C ILE A 174 -5.89 0.48 -7.88
N LYS A 175 -6.16 0.49 -6.58
CA LYS A 175 -6.50 1.72 -5.87
C LYS A 175 -5.20 2.40 -5.45
N ILE A 176 -5.00 3.64 -5.88
CA ILE A 176 -3.98 4.53 -5.34
C ILE A 176 -4.69 5.66 -4.61
N GLU A 177 -4.27 5.94 -3.39
CA GLU A 177 -4.83 7.00 -2.57
C GLU A 177 -3.93 8.24 -2.59
N ILE A 178 -4.51 9.39 -2.93
CA ILE A 178 -3.84 10.69 -2.76
C ILE A 178 -4.14 11.15 -1.35
N ARG A 179 -3.11 11.25 -0.50
CA ARG A 179 -3.22 11.75 0.88
C ARG A 179 -1.91 12.38 1.33
N PRO A 180 -1.95 13.42 2.17
CA PRO A 180 -0.75 14.00 2.75
C PRO A 180 -0.07 12.96 3.64
N GLN A 181 1.23 12.74 3.41
CA GLN A 181 2.02 11.81 4.23
C GLN A 181 2.25 12.40 5.63
N THR A 182 2.47 13.72 5.71
CA THR A 182 2.47 14.47 6.97
C THR A 182 1.15 15.22 7.14
N VAL A 183 0.47 14.96 8.25
CA VAL A 183 -0.73 15.68 8.68
C VAL A 183 -0.32 16.80 9.63
N TYR A 184 -0.74 18.02 9.32
CA TYR A 184 -0.59 19.18 10.22
C TYR A 184 -1.94 19.55 10.82
N ILE A 185 -2.05 19.54 12.14
CA ILE A 185 -3.18 20.15 12.84
C ILE A 185 -2.90 21.65 12.89
N THR A 186 -3.70 22.44 12.16
CA THR A 186 -3.51 23.89 11.97
C THR A 186 -4.60 24.74 12.62
N GLU A 187 -5.66 24.08 13.11
CA GLU A 187 -6.74 24.65 13.90
C GLU A 187 -7.16 23.63 14.97
N ASN A 188 -8.04 24.03 15.89
CA ASN A 188 -8.53 23.07 16.89
C ASN A 188 -9.33 21.96 16.20
N THR A 189 -8.90 20.73 16.37
CA THR A 189 -9.46 19.56 15.68
C THR A 189 -9.87 18.50 16.69
N GLN A 190 -11.00 17.84 16.43
CA GLN A 190 -11.44 16.67 17.17
C GLN A 190 -11.51 15.47 16.24
N TRP A 191 -10.96 14.35 16.67
CA TRP A 191 -11.05 13.05 16.02
C TRP A 191 -11.77 12.05 16.94
N ASP A 192 -12.64 11.24 16.37
CA ASP A 192 -13.44 10.21 17.05
C ASP A 192 -13.40 8.84 16.36
N GLU A 193 -12.56 8.70 15.34
CA GLU A 193 -12.39 7.48 14.53
C GLU A 193 -10.90 7.11 14.35
N THR A 194 -10.67 5.99 13.66
CA THR A 194 -9.31 5.54 13.35
C THR A 194 -8.64 6.44 12.32
N HIS A 195 -7.48 6.99 12.66
CA HIS A 195 -6.62 7.76 11.76
C HIS A 195 -5.29 7.02 11.57
N ILE A 196 -4.87 6.86 10.32
CA ILE A 196 -3.59 6.21 9.98
C ILE A 196 -2.54 7.31 9.80
N ILE A 197 -1.44 7.24 10.56
CA ILE A 197 -0.31 8.16 10.44
C ILE A 197 0.76 7.49 9.59
N TYR A 198 0.84 7.90 8.32
CA TYR A 198 1.78 7.31 7.36
C TYR A 198 3.20 7.83 7.53
N ARG A 199 3.38 9.16 7.63
CA ARG A 199 4.70 9.78 7.91
C ARG A 199 4.72 10.58 9.19
N ASP A 200 4.09 11.74 9.27
CA ASP A 200 4.12 12.49 10.53
C ASP A 200 2.77 13.08 10.87
N LEU A 201 2.47 13.18 12.15
CA LEU A 201 1.41 14.02 12.68
C LEU A 201 2.07 15.15 13.45
N VAL A 202 1.83 16.39 13.03
CA VAL A 202 2.35 17.58 13.70
C VAL A 202 1.18 18.40 14.23
N ILE A 203 1.09 18.56 15.54
CA ILE A 203 0.17 19.49 16.18
C ILE A 203 0.89 20.82 16.32
N ASN A 204 0.50 21.80 15.50
CA ASN A 204 1.17 23.11 15.48
C ASN A 204 1.05 23.85 16.83
N PRO A 205 1.88 24.87 17.08
CA PRO A 205 1.70 25.73 18.24
C PRO A 205 0.29 26.31 18.34
N ASP A 206 -0.17 26.53 19.57
CA ASP A 206 -1.42 27.22 19.91
C ASP A 206 -2.73 26.57 19.41
N VAL A 207 -2.65 25.35 18.89
CA VAL A 207 -3.83 24.55 18.52
C VAL A 207 -3.89 23.26 19.32
N THR A 208 -5.10 22.70 19.38
CA THR A 208 -5.39 21.48 20.14
C THR A 208 -5.91 20.39 19.22
N LEU A 209 -5.28 19.21 19.27
CA LEU A 209 -5.88 17.97 18.81
C LEU A 209 -6.57 17.28 19.99
N THR A 210 -7.86 17.00 19.85
CA THR A 210 -8.66 16.24 20.81
C THR A 210 -9.02 14.88 20.24
N LEU A 211 -8.62 13.81 20.91
CA LEU A 211 -9.05 12.45 20.62
C LEU A 211 -10.21 12.10 21.54
N ALA A 212 -11.40 11.89 20.99
CA ALA A 212 -12.56 11.39 21.74
C ALA A 212 -12.31 9.96 22.25
N SER A 213 -13.13 9.45 23.16
CA SER A 213 -12.97 8.11 23.71
C SER A 213 -13.11 7.01 22.65
N GLY A 214 -12.20 6.03 22.63
CA GLY A 214 -12.17 4.95 21.64
C GLY A 214 -11.43 5.30 20.35
N THR A 215 -10.83 6.49 20.25
CA THR A 215 -10.08 6.93 19.07
C THR A 215 -8.79 6.14 18.91
N THR A 216 -8.42 5.82 17.66
CA THR A 216 -7.22 5.06 17.31
C THR A 216 -6.32 5.87 16.37
N LEU A 217 -5.05 6.02 16.70
CA LEU A 217 -4.00 6.51 15.80
C LEU A 217 -3.09 5.34 15.41
N ASP A 218 -3.27 4.78 14.21
CA ASP A 218 -2.45 3.69 13.66
C ASP A 218 -1.17 4.25 13.03
N CYS A 219 -0.03 4.10 13.71
CA CYS A 219 1.24 4.70 13.31
C CYS A 219 2.08 3.73 12.48
N ARG A 220 2.36 4.09 11.23
CA ARG A 220 3.20 3.29 10.32
C ARG A 220 4.68 3.34 10.71
N LYS A 221 5.47 2.42 10.16
CA LYS A 221 6.93 2.37 10.37
C LYS A 221 7.56 3.72 10.08
N ASN A 222 8.51 4.14 10.92
CA ASN A 222 9.21 5.43 10.84
C ASN A 222 8.32 6.68 10.99
N SER A 223 7.01 6.53 11.20
CA SER A 223 6.15 7.69 11.40
C SER A 223 6.39 8.37 12.75
N SER A 224 6.04 9.64 12.91
CA SER A 224 6.18 10.33 14.21
C SER A 224 4.95 11.17 14.57
N ILE A 225 4.73 11.37 15.88
CA ILE A 225 3.75 12.35 16.37
C ILE A 225 4.53 13.44 17.10
N THR A 226 4.51 14.66 16.57
CA THR A 226 5.13 15.83 17.19
C THR A 226 4.06 16.78 17.70
N VAL A 227 4.10 17.07 18.99
CA VAL A 227 3.13 17.95 19.67
C VAL A 227 3.83 19.25 20.04
N LEU A 228 3.62 20.31 19.25
CA LEU A 228 4.09 21.66 19.54
C LEU A 228 3.02 22.50 20.28
N GLY A 229 1.75 22.24 19.99
CA GLY A 229 0.57 22.74 20.70
C GLY A 229 0.09 21.77 21.78
N THR A 230 -1.21 21.44 21.77
CA THR A 230 -1.85 20.61 22.80
C THR A 230 -2.37 19.29 22.25
N LEU A 231 -2.11 18.18 22.96
CA LEU A 231 -2.76 16.90 22.72
C LEU A 231 -3.67 16.54 23.91
N LEU A 232 -4.97 16.39 23.65
CA LEU A 232 -5.95 15.89 24.60
C LEU A 232 -6.42 14.50 24.17
N SER A 233 -6.00 13.46 24.88
CA SER A 233 -6.50 12.10 24.67
C SER A 233 -7.51 11.75 25.75
N ASN A 234 -8.79 11.74 25.40
CA ASN A 234 -9.91 11.58 26.33
C ASN A 234 -10.49 10.17 26.30
N GLY A 235 -9.62 9.15 26.43
CA GLY A 235 -10.06 7.77 26.59
C GLY A 235 -10.83 7.56 27.90
N THR A 236 -11.58 6.47 27.96
CA THR A 236 -12.21 5.97 29.19
C THR A 236 -11.79 4.54 29.48
N GLU A 237 -12.15 4.00 30.64
CA GLU A 237 -11.90 2.59 30.96
C GLU A 237 -12.59 1.62 29.99
N GLU A 238 -13.81 1.95 29.58
CA GLU A 238 -14.60 1.17 28.62
C GLU A 238 -14.10 1.36 27.18
N TYR A 239 -13.69 2.58 26.83
CA TYR A 239 -13.24 2.95 25.49
C TYR A 239 -11.88 3.68 25.56
N PRO A 240 -10.79 2.95 25.82
CA PRO A 240 -9.46 3.55 25.86
C PRO A 240 -9.04 4.01 24.47
N ASN A 241 -8.25 5.08 24.41
CA ASN A 241 -7.65 5.52 23.16
C ASN A 241 -6.39 4.71 22.87
N PHE A 242 -6.15 4.42 21.59
CA PHE A 242 -4.95 3.73 21.15
C PHE A 242 -4.08 4.64 20.28
N ILE A 243 -2.78 4.70 20.57
CA ILE A 243 -1.80 5.42 19.75
C ILE A 243 -0.60 4.53 19.49
N GLY A 244 -0.32 4.25 18.23
CA GLY A 244 0.88 3.54 17.81
C GLY A 244 0.57 2.37 16.90
N LYS A 245 1.35 1.30 17.02
CA LYS A 245 1.24 0.11 16.17
C LYS A 245 0.79 -1.09 17.00
N VAL A 246 -0.18 -1.83 16.48
CA VAL A 246 -0.56 -3.14 17.04
C VAL A 246 0.42 -4.17 16.51
N PHE A 247 1.18 -4.79 17.40
CA PHE A 247 1.91 -6.01 17.08
C PHE A 247 1.03 -7.22 17.39
N GLY A 248 0.87 -8.12 16.41
CA GLY A 248 0.49 -9.49 16.71
C GLY A 248 1.55 -10.13 17.61
N TYR A 249 1.21 -11.15 18.41
CA TYR A 249 2.09 -11.79 19.38
C TYR A 249 3.52 -11.96 18.83
N ILE A 250 4.41 -11.05 19.23
CA ILE A 250 5.85 -11.20 19.08
C ILE A 250 6.26 -12.12 20.24
N GLY A 251 6.97 -13.20 19.93
CA GLY A 251 7.51 -14.07 20.96
C GLY A 251 8.45 -13.32 21.92
N PRO A 252 9.24 -14.00 22.76
CA PRO A 252 10.07 -13.36 23.80
C PRO A 252 11.19 -12.42 23.29
N ALA A 253 11.26 -12.16 21.98
CA ALA A 253 12.06 -11.09 21.40
C ALA A 253 11.23 -9.79 21.45
N TYR A 254 11.55 -8.93 22.41
CA TYR A 254 10.87 -7.66 22.67
C TYR A 254 11.00 -6.63 21.53
N ALA A 255 11.81 -6.94 20.50
CA ALA A 255 11.90 -6.14 19.28
C ALA A 255 11.05 -6.78 18.17
N PRO A 256 10.15 -6.01 17.51
CA PRO A 256 9.49 -6.48 16.31
C PRO A 256 10.56 -6.82 15.26
N PRO A 257 10.33 -7.85 14.42
CA PRO A 257 11.19 -8.13 13.29
C PRO A 257 11.44 -6.83 12.49
N ASP A 258 12.66 -6.60 12.01
CA ASP A 258 12.99 -5.55 11.03
C ASP A 258 12.83 -4.07 11.46
N ASN A 259 12.96 -3.76 12.76
CA ASN A 259 12.94 -2.39 13.27
C ASN A 259 11.68 -1.62 12.79
N GLU A 260 10.53 -2.29 12.87
CA GLU A 260 9.23 -1.78 12.39
C GLU A 260 8.61 -0.68 13.27
N TYR A 261 9.37 -0.14 14.22
CA TYR A 261 8.92 0.90 15.12
C TYR A 261 8.51 2.19 14.37
N TRP A 262 7.47 2.85 14.88
CA TRP A 262 7.28 4.29 14.65
C TRP A 262 8.10 5.08 15.66
N GLN A 263 8.39 6.35 15.42
CA GLN A 263 9.33 7.16 16.20
C GLN A 263 8.82 7.59 17.58
N GLY A 264 7.52 7.47 17.84
CA GLY A 264 6.93 7.87 19.12
C GLY A 264 6.17 9.19 19.11
N ILE A 265 5.59 9.50 20.28
CA ILE A 265 5.03 10.83 20.57
C ILE A 265 6.14 11.70 21.17
N LYS A 266 6.40 12.85 20.56
CA LYS A 266 7.31 13.89 21.05
C LYS A 266 6.49 15.10 21.45
N ILE A 267 6.29 15.30 22.74
CA ILE A 267 5.72 16.53 23.29
C ILE A 267 6.87 17.53 23.46
N LEU A 268 6.87 18.54 22.60
CA LEU A 268 7.90 19.58 22.46
C LEU A 268 7.26 20.96 22.62
N SER A 269 6.52 21.18 23.71
CA SER A 269 5.77 22.41 23.89
C SER A 269 6.66 23.64 23.81
N THR A 270 6.36 24.49 22.83
CA THR A 270 7.08 25.75 22.58
C THR A 270 6.33 26.96 23.14
N THR A 271 5.06 26.78 23.49
CA THR A 271 4.20 27.76 24.17
C THR A 271 3.62 27.13 25.45
N PRO A 272 3.13 27.92 26.42
CA PRO A 272 2.42 27.37 27.59
C PRO A 272 1.20 26.59 27.12
N ASN A 273 1.24 25.27 27.26
CA ASN A 273 0.13 24.40 26.94
C ASN A 273 0.03 23.26 27.95
N SER A 274 -1.10 22.56 27.96
CA SER A 274 -1.32 21.44 28.86
C SER A 274 -1.84 20.24 28.08
N SER A 275 -1.00 19.23 27.90
CA SER A 275 -1.39 17.99 27.24
C SER A 275 -1.85 16.97 28.28
N HIS A 276 -3.00 16.35 28.04
CA HIS A 276 -3.63 15.41 28.97
C HIS A 276 -3.88 14.09 28.24
N LEU A 277 -3.36 12.99 28.77
CA LEU A 277 -3.62 11.65 28.26
C LEU A 277 -4.36 10.86 29.32
N ASN A 278 -5.63 10.56 29.06
CA ASN A 278 -6.51 9.78 29.92
C ASN A 278 -6.82 8.45 29.24
N TYR A 279 -6.70 7.33 29.98
CA TYR A 279 -6.96 5.96 29.50
C TYR A 279 -6.43 5.72 28.09
N THR A 280 -5.13 5.97 27.92
CA THR A 280 -4.47 5.91 26.62
C THR A 280 -3.46 4.78 26.59
N LEU A 281 -3.56 3.91 25.59
CA LEU A 281 -2.60 2.87 25.29
C LEU A 281 -1.65 3.36 24.20
N ILE A 282 -0.36 3.46 24.54
CA ILE A 282 0.71 3.76 23.60
C ILE A 282 1.48 2.47 23.32
N SER A 283 1.64 2.10 22.05
CA SER A 283 2.26 0.82 21.69
C SER A 283 3.19 0.89 20.49
N GLY A 284 4.27 0.13 20.53
CA GLY A 284 5.04 -0.21 19.34
C GLY A 284 5.91 0.90 18.76
N GLY A 285 6.28 1.88 19.59
CA GLY A 285 7.14 2.99 19.21
C GLY A 285 8.60 2.76 19.59
N GLN A 286 9.52 3.42 18.92
CA GLN A 286 10.93 3.47 19.29
C GLN A 286 11.04 4.16 20.65
N THR A 287 10.40 5.32 20.81
CA THR A 287 10.12 5.89 22.13
C THR A 287 8.61 5.99 22.29
N GLY A 288 8.00 5.41 23.33
CA GLY A 288 6.55 5.50 23.52
C GLY A 288 6.12 6.96 23.69
N LEU A 289 6.67 7.60 24.72
CA LEU A 289 6.45 9.02 24.99
C LEU A 289 7.76 9.71 25.33
N TYR A 290 8.13 10.69 24.51
CA TYR A 290 9.24 11.61 24.73
C TYR A 290 8.68 12.97 25.10
N VAL A 291 9.14 13.51 26.21
CA VAL A 291 8.73 14.82 26.69
C VAL A 291 9.96 15.69 26.91
N SER A 292 10.02 16.81 26.19
CA SER A 292 11.07 17.81 26.36
C SER A 292 10.53 19.22 26.24
N HIS A 293 11.07 20.11 27.07
CA HIS A 293 10.67 21.52 27.10
C HIS A 293 11.88 22.43 27.03
N THR A 294 11.73 23.52 26.30
CA THR A 294 12.77 24.55 26.11
C THR A 294 12.44 25.87 26.79
N SER A 295 11.21 26.05 27.30
CA SER A 295 10.76 27.32 27.89
C SER A 295 10.84 27.32 29.43
N SER A 296 11.00 28.51 30.02
CA SER A 296 10.88 28.76 31.46
C SER A 296 9.43 28.82 31.95
N MET A 297 8.44 28.54 31.09
CA MET A 297 7.01 28.57 31.40
C MET A 297 6.50 27.16 31.66
N PRO A 298 5.64 26.93 32.68
CA PRO A 298 5.18 25.60 33.04
C PRO A 298 4.28 25.04 31.94
N THR A 299 4.73 23.99 31.28
CA THR A 299 3.86 23.11 30.49
C THR A 299 3.38 22.02 31.43
N GLN A 300 2.08 21.81 31.55
CA GLN A 300 1.55 20.75 32.41
C GLN A 300 1.27 19.51 31.56
N ILE A 301 1.83 18.37 31.95
CA ILE A 301 1.52 17.10 31.29
C ILE A 301 0.91 16.18 32.32
N GLU A 302 -0.34 15.81 32.09
CA GLU A 302 -1.05 14.89 32.97
C GLU A 302 -1.25 13.56 32.25
N LEU A 303 -0.72 12.50 32.85
CA LEU A 303 -0.89 11.13 32.38
C LEU A 303 -1.76 10.39 33.40
N ASN A 304 -3.01 10.08 33.06
CA ASN A 304 -3.94 9.34 33.91
C ASN A 304 -4.33 8.02 33.25
N ASN A 305 -4.05 6.89 33.91
CA ASN A 305 -4.34 5.55 33.39
C ASN A 305 -3.70 5.29 32.01
N VAL A 306 -2.45 5.72 31.83
CA VAL A 306 -1.70 5.52 30.58
C VAL A 306 -0.90 4.24 30.65
N THR A 307 -0.97 3.41 29.60
CA THR A 307 -0.11 2.24 29.44
C THR A 307 0.80 2.44 28.24
N ILE A 308 2.10 2.30 28.43
CA ILE A 308 3.10 2.31 27.36
C ILE A 308 3.66 0.89 27.23
N LYS A 309 3.62 0.30 26.04
CA LYS A 309 4.11 -1.07 25.86
C LYS A 309 4.77 -1.35 24.52
N HIS A 310 5.56 -2.42 24.47
CA HIS A 310 6.25 -2.88 23.26
C HIS A 310 7.08 -1.77 22.59
N CYS A 311 7.74 -0.93 23.40
CA CYS A 311 8.59 0.15 22.90
C CYS A 311 10.06 -0.14 23.21
N GLU A 312 11.00 0.32 22.36
CA GLU A 312 12.43 0.28 22.70
C GLU A 312 12.68 1.13 23.97
N PHE A 313 12.14 2.34 24.01
CA PHE A 313 12.12 3.22 25.17
C PHE A 313 10.68 3.53 25.58
N GLY A 314 10.30 3.31 26.84
CA GLY A 314 8.95 3.56 27.34
C GLY A 314 8.64 5.05 27.47
N LEU A 315 9.10 5.66 28.57
CA LEU A 315 8.93 7.09 28.86
C LEU A 315 10.30 7.78 28.98
N TYR A 316 10.50 8.83 28.19
CA TYR A 316 11.68 9.68 28.23
C TYR A 316 11.29 11.11 28.64
N ARG A 317 11.97 11.65 29.65
CA ARG A 317 11.73 13.01 30.16
C ARG A 317 13.03 13.81 30.21
N GLN A 318 13.07 14.94 29.52
CA GLN A 318 14.18 15.90 29.56
C GLN A 318 13.66 17.31 29.84
N ASN A 319 14.24 18.01 30.81
CA ASN A 319 13.88 19.40 31.14
C ASN A 319 12.38 19.69 31.38
N ALA A 320 11.54 18.67 31.60
CA ALA A 320 10.12 18.86 31.82
C ALA A 320 9.86 19.14 33.30
N PHE A 321 9.46 20.35 33.64
CA PHE A 321 8.84 20.67 34.94
C PHE A 321 7.31 20.53 34.78
N GLY A 322 6.59 20.01 35.78
CA GLY A 322 5.11 19.93 35.73
C GLY A 322 4.51 18.70 35.03
N MET A 323 5.12 17.51 35.16
CA MET A 323 4.51 16.26 34.72
C MET A 323 3.91 15.50 35.91
N ASP A 324 2.60 15.28 35.85
CA ASP A 324 1.82 14.53 36.84
C ASP A 324 1.46 13.16 36.27
N CYS A 325 1.96 12.10 36.90
CA CYS A 325 1.71 10.72 36.49
C CYS A 325 0.81 10.02 37.51
N ASN A 326 -0.41 9.67 37.09
CA ASN A 326 -1.38 8.91 37.86
C ASN A 326 -1.66 7.58 37.15
N SER A 327 -1.30 6.47 37.78
CA SER A 327 -1.57 5.12 37.25
C SER A 327 -0.96 4.90 35.86
N VAL A 328 0.32 5.29 35.69
CA VAL A 328 1.10 5.04 34.46
C VAL A 328 1.79 3.68 34.56
N ARG A 329 1.62 2.83 33.53
CA ARG A 329 2.26 1.53 33.39
C ARG A 329 3.20 1.51 32.19
N ILE A 330 4.38 0.92 32.36
CA ILE A 330 5.37 0.74 31.30
C ILE A 330 5.75 -0.72 31.28
N ASP A 331 5.17 -1.44 30.33
CA ASP A 331 5.18 -2.90 30.26
C ASP A 331 5.88 -3.34 28.99
N GLU A 332 6.70 -4.39 29.05
CA GLU A 332 7.25 -5.01 27.84
C GLU A 332 8.03 -4.01 26.93
N CYS A 333 8.63 -2.97 27.54
CA CYS A 333 9.58 -2.08 26.88
C CYS A 333 11.02 -2.52 27.19
N GLU A 334 11.94 -2.37 26.23
CA GLU A 334 13.36 -2.72 26.44
C GLU A 334 13.99 -1.86 27.54
N THR A 335 13.75 -0.54 27.49
CA THR A 335 14.11 0.42 28.53
C THR A 335 12.87 1.12 29.06
N ARG A 336 12.53 0.91 30.33
CA ARG A 336 11.30 1.46 30.93
C ARG A 336 11.31 2.98 31.08
N ILE A 337 12.35 3.53 31.70
CA ILE A 337 12.50 4.97 31.95
C ILE A 337 13.96 5.33 31.73
N TYR A 338 14.23 6.39 30.96
CA TYR A 338 15.55 6.98 30.89
C TYR A 338 15.60 8.21 31.82
N PRO A 339 16.22 8.13 33.01
CA PRO A 339 16.46 9.32 33.81
C PRO A 339 17.57 10.14 33.13
N THR A 340 17.33 11.41 32.86
CA THR A 340 18.44 12.34 32.57
C THR A 340 19.36 12.34 33.78
N LYS A 341 20.64 12.02 33.58
CA LYS A 341 21.70 12.49 34.48
C LYS A 341 21.49 13.98 34.70
N GLN A 342 21.07 14.38 35.90
CA GLN A 342 21.21 15.75 36.35
C GLN A 342 22.71 16.04 36.42
N ASN A 343 23.25 16.72 35.41
CA ASN A 343 24.47 17.49 35.61
C ASN A 343 24.06 18.85 36.15
N ARG A 344 24.01 18.97 37.48
CA ARG A 344 24.46 20.17 38.20
C ARG A 344 25.25 19.73 39.42
#